data_AF-A0A6G6WI70-F1
#
_entry.id   AF-A0A6G6WI70-F1
#
_cell.length_a   1.000
_cell.length_b   1.000
_cell.length_c   1.000
_cell.angle_alpha   90.00
_cell.angle_beta   90.00
_cell.angle_gamma   90.00
#
_symmetry.space_group_name_H-M   'P 1'
#
loop_
_entity.id
_entity.type
_entity.pdbx_description
1 polymer ?
#
loop_
_entity_poly.entity_id
_entity_poly.type
_entity_poly.pdbx_seq_one_letter_code
_entity_poly.pdbx_strand_id
1 'polypeptide(L)'
;MCTECLEKFSAAFAAPENAQQQVIGWSDEDLTDAEMLARLPLIATTATQVDRYLRLWVGRIRERHISYAEIGKALGVSRQAAWERFSRVVTQGAGTKSGAAAAPRA
;
A
#
# COMPACT_ATOMS: atom_id res chain seq x y z
N MET A 1 18.65 -6.38 -6.38
CA MET A 1 19.25 -6.78 -5.09
C MET A 1 20.23 -7.92 -5.36
N CYS A 2 21.43 -7.90 -4.77
CA CYS A 2 22.49 -8.87 -5.06
C CYS A 2 22.45 -10.08 -4.11
N THR A 3 23.04 -11.22 -4.48
CA THR A 3 23.07 -12.42 -3.63
C THR A 3 23.80 -12.17 -2.31
N GLU A 4 24.95 -11.50 -2.35
CA GLU A 4 25.69 -11.07 -1.16
C GLU A 4 24.85 -10.15 -0.25
N CYS A 5 24.05 -9.26 -0.85
CA CYS A 5 23.16 -8.36 -0.14
C CYS A 5 22.05 -9.14 0.59
N LEU A 6 21.52 -10.17 -0.08
CA LEU A 6 20.48 -11.03 0.47
C LEU A 6 21.01 -11.91 1.60
N GLU A 7 22.22 -12.46 1.45
CA GLU A 7 22.88 -13.25 2.49
C GLU A 7 23.12 -12.42 3.74
N LYS A 8 23.71 -11.22 3.60
CA LYS A 8 23.92 -10.29 4.73
C LYS A 8 22.61 -9.93 5.42
N PHE A 9 21.56 -9.64 4.65
CA PHE A 9 20.25 -9.35 5.21
C PHE A 9 19.66 -10.55 5.96
N SER A 10 19.70 -11.74 5.37
CA SER A 10 19.19 -12.96 6.00
C SER A 10 19.94 -13.32 7.29
N ALA A 11 21.27 -13.11 7.31
CA ALA A 11 22.08 -13.32 8.50
C ALA A 11 21.71 -12.33 9.61
N ALA A 12 21.52 -11.05 9.27
CA ALA A 12 21.07 -10.04 10.22
C ALA A 12 19.67 -10.36 10.78
N PHE A 13 18.74 -10.81 9.95
CA PHE A 13 17.38 -11.14 10.38
C PHE A 13 17.31 -12.42 11.23
N ALA A 14 18.17 -13.40 10.97
CA ALA A 14 18.24 -14.66 11.72
C ALA A 14 19.04 -14.55 13.02
N ALA A 15 19.76 -13.45 13.23
CA ALA A 15 20.59 -13.27 14.42
C ALA A 15 19.71 -13.16 15.69
N PRO A 16 19.97 -13.95 16.74
CA PRO A 16 19.14 -13.99 17.94
C PRO A 16 19.07 -12.64 18.68
N GLU A 17 20.12 -11.83 18.60
CA GLU A 17 20.14 -10.45 19.10
C GLU A 17 19.15 -9.53 18.38
N ASN A 18 18.76 -9.87 17.15
CA ASN A 18 17.75 -9.17 16.37
C ASN A 18 16.38 -9.86 16.42
N ALA A 19 16.24 -11.01 17.09
CA ALA A 19 14.97 -11.75 17.18
C ALA A 19 13.90 -10.99 17.97
N GLN A 20 14.34 -10.07 18.84
CA GLN A 20 13.48 -9.16 19.60
C GLN A 20 13.32 -7.80 18.94
N GLN A 21 13.98 -7.58 17.79
CA GLN A 21 13.81 -6.36 17.02
C GLN A 21 12.42 -6.43 16.38
N GLN A 22 11.42 -6.04 17.19
CA GLN A 22 10.08 -5.80 16.72
C GLN A 22 10.17 -4.91 15.49
N VAL A 23 9.35 -5.23 14.49
CA VAL A 23 9.22 -4.45 13.25
C VAL A 23 9.32 -2.98 13.60
N ILE A 24 10.41 -2.35 13.17
CA ILE A 24 10.84 -1.00 13.55
C ILE A 24 9.61 -0.07 13.65
N GLY A 25 9.23 0.32 14.87
CA GLY A 25 8.25 1.37 15.14
C GLY A 25 6.81 0.99 15.49
N TRP A 26 6.56 -0.15 16.15
CA TRP A 26 5.20 -0.55 16.60
C TRP A 26 5.08 -0.91 18.09
N SER A 27 6.09 -0.68 18.93
CA SER A 27 5.90 -0.57 20.37
C SER A 27 5.51 0.87 20.71
N ASP A 28 4.23 1.13 20.95
CA ASP A 28 3.74 2.44 21.44
C ASP A 28 4.45 2.87 22.74
N GLU A 29 5.02 1.90 23.46
CA GLU A 29 5.75 2.07 24.72
C GLU A 29 7.08 2.84 24.55
N ASP A 30 7.67 2.86 23.35
CA ASP A 30 8.99 3.46 23.09
C ASP A 30 8.95 4.78 22.31
N LEU A 31 7.76 5.26 21.93
CA LEU A 31 7.58 6.43 21.07
C LEU A 31 7.04 7.62 21.83
N THR A 32 7.67 8.78 21.66
CA THR A 32 7.08 10.05 22.12
C THR A 32 5.87 10.43 21.27
N ASP A 33 4.96 11.23 21.81
CA ASP A 33 3.80 11.75 21.07
C ASP A 33 4.18 12.42 19.75
N ALA A 34 5.29 13.18 19.76
CA ALA A 34 5.81 13.85 18.55
C ALA A 34 6.22 12.84 17.48
N GLU A 35 6.87 11.74 17.87
CA GLU A 35 7.29 10.67 16.96
C GLU A 35 6.11 9.84 16.45
N MET A 36 5.06 9.67 17.26
CA MET A 36 3.80 9.06 16.81
C MET A 36 3.12 9.93 15.74
N LEU A 37 3.00 11.24 15.99
CA LEU A 37 2.41 12.18 15.04
C LEU A 37 3.22 12.28 13.74
N ALA A 38 4.56 12.26 13.84
CA ALA A 38 5.44 12.29 12.67
C ALA A 38 5.29 11.07 11.76
N ARG A 39 4.77 9.94 12.25
CA ARG A 39 4.52 8.71 11.45
C ARG A 39 3.21 8.76 10.66
N LEU A 40 2.22 9.55 11.08
CA LEU A 40 0.90 9.58 10.46
C LEU A 40 0.92 9.83 8.93
N PRO A 41 1.76 10.74 8.37
CA PRO A 41 1.82 10.95 6.92
C PRO A 41 2.24 9.69 6.15
N LEU A 42 3.18 8.91 6.69
CA LEU A 42 3.62 7.65 6.09
C LEU A 42 2.50 6.61 6.11
N ILE A 43 1.81 6.46 7.26
CA ILE A 43 0.69 5.53 7.40
C ILE A 43 -0.45 5.90 6.44
N ALA A 44 -0.81 7.19 6.37
CA ALA A 44 -1.85 7.69 5.47
C ALA A 44 -1.49 7.45 3.99
N THR A 45 -0.23 7.61 3.63
CA THR A 45 0.28 7.30 2.29
C THR A 45 0.14 5.81 1.98
N THR A 46 0.54 4.94 2.90
CA THR A 46 0.40 3.49 2.75
C THR A 46 -1.08 3.09 2.64
N ALA A 47 -1.95 3.63 3.48
CA ALA A 47 -3.39 3.39 3.43
C ALA A 47 -3.98 3.79 2.06
N THR A 48 -3.54 4.92 1.51
CA THR A 48 -3.94 5.39 0.17
C THR A 48 -3.48 4.44 -0.94
N GLN A 49 -2.27 3.91 -0.85
CA GLN A 49 -1.75 2.93 -1.82
C GLN A 49 -2.54 1.63 -1.77
N VAL A 50 -2.82 1.11 -0.57
CA VAL A 50 -3.62 -0.10 -0.36
C VAL A 50 -5.04 0.10 -0.87
N ASP A 51 -5.69 1.24 -0.59
CA ASP A 51 -7.05 1.53 -1.09
C ASP A 51 -7.07 1.58 -2.63
N ARG A 52 -6.08 2.21 -3.26
CA ARG A 52 -5.96 2.22 -4.73
C ARG A 52 -5.83 0.81 -5.29
N TYR A 53 -4.98 -0.02 -4.70
CA TYR A 53 -4.81 -1.40 -5.13
C TYR A 53 -6.09 -2.23 -4.95
N LEU A 54 -6.79 -2.05 -3.84
CA LEU A 54 -8.07 -2.68 -3.57
C LEU A 54 -9.12 -2.29 -4.64
N ARG A 55 -9.18 -1.01 -5.03
CA ARG A 55 -10.07 -0.55 -6.10
C ARG A 55 -9.77 -1.19 -7.45
N LEU A 56 -8.49 -1.36 -7.81
CA LEU A 56 -8.09 -2.06 -9.03
C LEU A 56 -8.58 -3.52 -9.03
N TRP A 57 -8.43 -4.21 -7.91
CA TRP A 57 -8.93 -5.58 -7.75
C TRP A 57 -10.44 -5.66 -7.81
N VAL A 58 -11.15 -4.75 -7.14
CA VAL A 58 -12.61 -4.67 -7.24
C VAL A 58 -13.04 -4.43 -8.69
N GLY A 59 -12.35 -3.59 -9.45
CA GLY A 59 -12.57 -3.41 -10.88
C GLY A 59 -12.51 -4.73 -11.66
N ARG A 60 -11.42 -5.49 -11.49
CA ARG A 60 -11.23 -6.81 -12.12
C ARG A 60 -12.28 -7.84 -11.70
N ILE A 61 -12.72 -7.80 -10.44
CA ILE A 61 -13.79 -8.67 -9.94
C ILE A 61 -15.13 -8.30 -10.57
N ARG A 62 -15.39 -7.00 -10.75
CA ARG A 62 -16.60 -6.48 -11.38
C ARG A 62 -16.65 -6.77 -12.88
N GLU A 63 -15.52 -6.81 -13.58
CA GLU A 63 -15.42 -7.31 -14.97
C GLU A 63 -15.89 -8.76 -15.10
N ARG A 64 -15.79 -9.56 -14.03
CA ARG A 64 -16.31 -10.94 -13.96
C ARG A 64 -17.76 -11.01 -13.49
N HIS A 65 -18.46 -9.87 -13.47
CA HIS A 65 -19.86 -9.71 -13.04
C HIS A 65 -20.18 -10.09 -11.58
N ILE A 66 -19.18 -10.40 -10.74
CA ILE A 66 -19.36 -10.71 -9.31
C ILE A 66 -19.97 -9.50 -8.58
N SER A 67 -21.02 -9.72 -7.80
CA SER A 67 -21.85 -8.65 -7.24
C SER A 67 -21.15 -7.87 -6.12
N TYR A 68 -21.55 -6.60 -5.90
CA TYR A 68 -21.10 -5.84 -4.72
C TYR A 68 -21.52 -6.50 -3.39
N ALA A 69 -22.53 -7.37 -3.39
CA ALA A 69 -22.91 -8.13 -2.22
C ALA A 69 -21.85 -9.18 -1.85
N GLU A 70 -21.33 -9.90 -2.83
CA GLU A 70 -20.26 -10.88 -2.63
C GLU A 70 -18.94 -10.20 -2.28
N ILE A 71 -18.63 -9.07 -2.91
CA ILE A 71 -17.46 -8.25 -2.57
C ILE A 71 -17.55 -7.75 -1.12
N GLY A 72 -18.71 -7.22 -0.70
CA GLY A 72 -18.94 -6.80 0.67
C GLY A 72 -18.76 -7.94 1.67
N LYS A 73 -19.32 -9.12 1.36
CA LYS A 73 -19.15 -10.35 2.18
C LYS A 73 -17.67 -10.73 2.34
N ALA A 74 -16.88 -10.67 1.26
CA ALA A 74 -15.45 -10.97 1.32
C ALA A 74 -14.65 -9.94 2.13
N LEU A 75 -15.09 -8.68 2.17
CA LEU A 75 -14.47 -7.59 2.92
C LEU A 75 -15.00 -7.42 4.35
N GLY A 76 -16.00 -8.21 4.76
CA GLY A 76 -16.64 -8.08 6.08
C GLY A 76 -17.50 -6.82 6.24
N VAL A 77 -18.01 -6.26 5.14
CA VAL A 77 -18.87 -5.06 5.15
C VAL A 77 -20.22 -5.32 4.49
N SER A 78 -21.21 -4.44 4.74
CA SER A 78 -22.51 -4.55 4.08
C SER A 78 -22.39 -4.32 2.57
N ARG A 79 -23.37 -4.85 1.80
CA ARG A 79 -23.49 -4.58 0.36
C ARG A 79 -23.51 -3.08 0.06
N GLN A 80 -24.26 -2.30 0.86
CA GLN A 80 -24.38 -0.87 0.68
C GLN A 80 -23.04 -0.17 0.89
N ALA A 81 -22.31 -0.50 1.95
CA ALA A 81 -20.99 0.07 2.23
C ALA A 81 -19.99 -0.25 1.10
N ALA A 82 -20.00 -1.48 0.57
CA ALA A 82 -19.19 -1.85 -0.58
C ALA A 82 -19.58 -1.04 -1.83
N TRP A 83 -20.88 -0.90 -2.11
CA TRP A 83 -21.36 -0.12 -3.25
C TRP A 83 -20.97 1.36 -3.13
N GLU A 84 -21.21 2.01 -2.00
CA GLU A 84 -20.85 3.41 -1.77
C GLU A 84 -19.35 3.64 -1.96
N ARG A 85 -18.52 2.73 -1.46
CA ARG A 85 -17.06 2.82 -1.55
C ARG A 85 -16.54 2.63 -2.97
N PHE A 86 -17.08 1.68 -3.74
CA PHE A 86 -16.48 1.23 -5.00
C PHE A 86 -17.25 1.59 -6.27
N SER A 87 -18.50 2.06 -6.17
CA SER A 87 -19.30 2.45 -7.35
C SER A 87 -18.83 3.74 -8.02
N ARG A 88 -18.08 4.59 -7.30
CA ARG A 88 -17.45 5.79 -7.88
C ARG A 88 -16.23 5.34 -8.70
N VAL A 89 -16.42 5.27 -10.02
CA VAL A 89 -15.45 4.72 -10.97
C VAL A 89 -14.14 5.51 -10.98
N VAL A 90 -13.04 4.74 -11.01
CA VAL A 90 -11.68 5.12 -11.38
C VAL A 90 -11.62 5.34 -12.90
N THR A 91 -11.55 6.60 -13.33
CA THR A 91 -11.00 6.95 -14.65
C THR A 91 -9.52 7.29 -14.47
N GLN A 92 -8.65 6.29 -14.32
CA GLN A 92 -7.20 6.51 -14.40
C GLN A 92 -6.58 5.42 -15.27
N GLY A 93 -6.54 5.74 -16.57
CA GLY A 93 -5.86 4.97 -17.59
C GLY A 93 -5.86 5.73 -18.91
N ALA A 94 -4.95 6.70 -19.05
CA ALA A 94 -4.33 7.20 -20.30
C ALA A 94 -3.79 8.62 -20.11
N GLY A 95 -2.47 8.76 -19.97
CA GLY A 95 -1.83 10.07 -19.83
C GLY A 95 -0.32 9.99 -19.72
N THR A 96 0.34 9.11 -20.50
CA THR A 96 1.78 9.20 -20.75
C THR A 96 2.06 10.47 -21.57
N LYS A 97 2.29 11.60 -20.91
CA LYS A 97 3.04 12.69 -21.53
C LYS A 97 4.52 12.39 -21.33
N SER A 98 5.12 11.78 -22.35
CA SER A 98 6.57 11.83 -22.58
C SER A 98 6.95 13.29 -22.78
N GLY A 99 7.45 13.91 -21.71
CA GLY A 99 8.12 15.20 -21.79
C GLY A 99 9.54 14.97 -22.25
N ALA A 100 9.77 15.04 -23.56
CA ALA A 100 11.11 15.17 -24.13
C ALA A 100 11.72 16.49 -23.62
N ALA A 101 12.67 16.39 -22.69
CA ALA A 101 13.55 17.50 -22.34
C ALA A 101 14.66 17.58 -23.39
N ALA A 102 14.56 18.58 -24.27
CA ALA A 102 15.63 18.98 -25.18
C ALA A 102 16.86 19.42 -24.37
N ALA A 103 18.02 18.86 -24.72
CA ALA A 103 19.31 19.29 -24.19
C ALA A 103 19.66 20.73 -24.67
N PRO A 104 20.29 21.57 -23.83
CA PRO A 104 20.86 22.82 -24.30
C PRO A 104 22.16 22.53 -25.08
N ARG A 105 22.29 23.14 -26.26
CA ARG A 105 23.58 23.21 -26.97
C ARG A 105 24.48 24.20 -26.22
N ALA A 106 25.64 23.73 -25.79
CA ALA A 106 26.80 24.55 -25.45
C ALA A 106 27.79 24.52 -26.62
#